data_AF-A0A7V0UA61-F1
#
_entry.id   AF-A0A7V0UA61-F1
#
_cell.length_a   1.000
_cell.length_b   1.000
_cell.length_c   1.000
_cell.angle_alpha   90.00
_cell.angle_beta   90.00
_cell.angle_gamma   90.00
#
_symmetry.space_group_name_H-M   'P 1'
#
loop_
_entity.id
_entity.type
_entity.pdbx_description
1 polymer ?
#
loop_
_entity_poly.entity_id
_entity_poly.type
_entity_poly.pdbx_seq_one_letter_code
_entity_poly.pdbx_strand_id
1 'polypeptide(L)'
;PKSVHNMMINGKLDNIVELHKINKRKENPLFPPDSTLAPLNSFESMSARLITFNNRHKGTLSIFVDSEDRSQTLSTQAASIRMISKVASSALNNIEMYEKVEELSNVDGLTGLYNRRYFQQAIERMVMESSRTDTQLSIIMLDIDHFKRINDTYGHKAGDDVIRFMSRTLKNNIRKVDVAARYGGEEFVLLLHNTNANGAAKLAEKIRILIKDASINADGSQLNITSSFGVSSFPSIVMSAGQLVKSADDALYHSKNNGRNMVTLYSEQMSQPNDQENGEEEEEENL
;
A
#
# COMPACT_ATOMS: atom_id res chain seq x y z
N PRO A 1 -13.26 -5.65 -12.96
CA PRO A 1 -13.00 -7.09 -13.21
C PRO A 1 -13.79 -7.95 -12.22
N LYS A 2 -14.70 -8.82 -12.72
CA LYS A 2 -15.54 -9.68 -11.87
C LYS A 2 -14.70 -10.84 -11.34
N SER A 3 -14.24 -10.76 -10.10
CA SER A 3 -13.66 -11.87 -9.36
C SER A 3 -14.77 -12.85 -8.98
N VAL A 4 -14.56 -14.13 -9.32
CA VAL A 4 -15.32 -15.23 -8.75
C VAL A 4 -14.37 -15.86 -7.75
N HIS A 5 -14.65 -15.67 -6.47
CA HIS A 5 -13.93 -16.26 -5.35
C HIS A 5 -14.54 -17.63 -5.06
N ASN A 6 -13.79 -18.70 -5.32
CA ASN A 6 -14.12 -20.00 -4.74
C ASN A 6 -13.69 -19.96 -3.28
N MET A 7 -14.66 -20.08 -2.37
CA MET A 7 -14.41 -20.22 -0.94
C MET A 7 -14.85 -21.63 -0.53
N MET A 8 -13.88 -22.48 -0.21
CA MET A 8 -14.13 -23.73 0.50
C MET A 8 -14.07 -23.44 2.00
N ILE A 9 -15.19 -23.64 2.70
CA ILE A 9 -15.24 -23.52 4.16
C ILE A 9 -15.40 -24.94 4.72
N ASN A 10 -14.37 -25.42 5.42
CA ASN A 10 -14.31 -26.77 5.98
C ASN A 10 -14.75 -26.78 7.45
N GLY A 11 -15.68 -27.69 7.79
CA GLY A 11 -15.93 -28.14 9.15
C GLY A 11 -15.22 -29.46 9.41
N LYS A 12 -14.60 -29.60 10.59
CA LYS A 12 -13.64 -30.64 10.98
C LYS A 12 -14.25 -32.06 10.97
N LEU A 13 -13.70 -32.95 10.15
CA LEU A 13 -13.63 -34.41 10.32
C LEU A 13 -12.30 -34.84 9.67
N ASP A 14 -11.55 -35.70 10.34
CA ASP A 14 -10.11 -35.87 10.19
C ASP A 14 -9.56 -36.12 8.76
N ASN A 15 -8.38 -35.54 8.51
CA ASN A 15 -7.38 -35.82 7.45
C ASN A 15 -7.46 -35.09 6.09
N ILE A 16 -6.38 -34.32 5.86
CA ILE A 16 -5.78 -33.81 4.59
C ILE A 16 -6.50 -32.61 3.91
N VAL A 17 -5.75 -31.51 3.75
CA VAL A 17 -6.20 -30.23 3.17
C VAL A 17 -5.15 -29.72 2.17
N GLU A 18 -5.56 -29.41 0.93
CA GLU A 18 -4.85 -28.48 0.04
C GLU A 18 -5.83 -27.46 -0.58
N LEU A 19 -5.40 -26.21 -0.69
CA LEU A 19 -6.17 -25.08 -1.23
C LEU A 19 -5.68 -24.71 -2.63
N HIS A 20 -6.56 -24.72 -3.64
CA HIS A 20 -6.25 -24.17 -4.96
C HIS A 20 -7.13 -22.95 -5.27
N LYS A 21 -6.51 -21.75 -5.23
CA LYS A 21 -7.09 -20.54 -5.84
C LYS A 21 -6.98 -20.65 -7.35
N ILE A 22 -8.09 -20.87 -8.06
CA ILE A 22 -8.09 -20.79 -9.54
C ILE A 22 -8.13 -19.32 -9.95
N ASN A 23 -7.04 -18.85 -10.55
CA ASN A 23 -6.84 -17.47 -10.99
C ASN A 23 -7.65 -17.20 -12.27
N LYS A 24 -8.60 -16.26 -12.23
CA LYS A 24 -9.52 -15.94 -13.34
C LYS A 24 -9.10 -14.71 -14.13
N ARG A 25 -8.03 -14.79 -14.92
CA ARG A 25 -7.90 -13.85 -16.04
C ARG A 25 -8.91 -14.25 -17.12
N LYS A 26 -9.79 -13.31 -17.48
CA LYS A 26 -10.85 -13.51 -18.48
C LYS A 26 -10.32 -13.94 -19.85
N GLU A 27 -9.07 -13.61 -20.13
CA GLU A 27 -8.40 -13.85 -21.42
C GLU A 27 -7.40 -15.00 -21.38
N ASN A 28 -7.05 -15.51 -20.18
CA ASN A 28 -6.13 -16.65 -20.05
C ASN A 28 -6.33 -17.36 -18.69
N PRO A 29 -7.31 -18.28 -18.57
CA PRO A 29 -7.51 -19.03 -17.34
C PRO A 29 -6.27 -19.89 -17.06
N LEU A 30 -5.58 -19.61 -15.96
CA LEU A 30 -4.54 -20.49 -15.44
C LEU A 30 -5.25 -21.66 -14.77
N PHE A 31 -5.36 -22.77 -15.50
CA PHE A 31 -5.69 -24.04 -14.89
C PHE A 31 -4.47 -24.52 -14.10
N PRO A 32 -4.64 -24.93 -12.83
CA PRO A 32 -3.55 -25.56 -12.11
C PRO A 32 -3.11 -26.85 -12.84
N PRO A 33 -1.84 -27.28 -12.72
CA PRO A 33 -1.38 -28.55 -13.27
C PRO A 33 -2.28 -29.73 -12.84
N ASP A 34 -2.43 -30.76 -13.67
CA ASP A 34 -3.32 -31.90 -13.37
C ASP A 34 -3.00 -32.59 -12.02
N SER A 35 -1.72 -32.62 -11.64
CA SER A 35 -1.27 -33.16 -10.35
C SER A 35 -1.90 -32.46 -9.14
N THR A 36 -2.25 -31.19 -9.31
CA THR A 36 -2.80 -30.33 -8.28
C THR A 36 -4.26 -30.67 -7.96
N LEU A 37 -5.02 -31.15 -8.94
CA LEU A 37 -6.43 -31.52 -8.77
C LEU A 37 -6.64 -33.04 -8.73
N ALA A 38 -5.61 -33.84 -9.01
CA ALA A 38 -5.68 -35.30 -8.96
C ALA A 38 -6.28 -35.86 -7.66
N PRO A 39 -6.00 -35.30 -6.45
CA PRO A 39 -6.63 -35.77 -5.22
C PRO A 39 -8.16 -35.57 -5.18
N LEU A 40 -8.73 -34.65 -5.97
CA LEU A 40 -10.18 -34.47 -6.02
C LEU A 40 -10.90 -35.60 -6.75
N ASN A 41 -10.18 -36.35 -7.59
CA ASN A 41 -10.74 -37.50 -8.31
C ASN A 41 -10.82 -38.76 -7.45
N SER A 42 -10.24 -38.77 -6.25
CA SER A 42 -10.34 -39.92 -5.34
C SER A 42 -11.64 -39.96 -4.54
N PHE A 43 -12.41 -38.86 -4.50
CA PHE A 43 -13.68 -38.81 -3.77
C PHE A 43 -14.80 -39.47 -4.58
N GLU A 44 -15.60 -40.30 -3.91
CA GLU A 44 -16.72 -41.03 -4.54
C GLU A 44 -17.93 -40.13 -4.83
N SER A 45 -18.11 -39.01 -4.12
CA SER A 45 -19.25 -38.09 -4.31
C SER A 45 -18.91 -36.62 -4.06
N MET A 46 -19.58 -35.72 -4.78
CA MET A 46 -19.44 -34.26 -4.67
C MET A 46 -20.79 -33.54 -4.71
N SER A 47 -20.96 -32.54 -3.85
CA SER A 47 -22.04 -31.55 -3.93
C SER A 47 -21.48 -30.15 -4.04
N ALA A 48 -21.81 -29.45 -5.13
CA ALA A 48 -21.45 -28.05 -5.32
C ALA A 48 -22.70 -27.16 -5.25
N ARG A 49 -22.54 -25.97 -4.66
CA ARG A 49 -23.57 -24.94 -4.58
C ARG A 49 -23.01 -23.59 -4.98
N LEU A 50 -23.76 -22.86 -5.80
CA LEU A 50 -23.37 -21.53 -6.25
C LEU A 50 -23.44 -20.53 -5.09
N ILE A 51 -22.39 -19.74 -4.97
CA ILE A 51 -22.35 -18.52 -4.17
C ILE A 51 -22.72 -17.38 -5.11
N THR A 52 -23.81 -16.67 -4.82
CA THR A 52 -24.35 -15.60 -5.67
C THR A 52 -24.53 -14.30 -4.90
N PHE A 53 -24.27 -13.17 -5.55
CA PHE A 53 -24.50 -11.82 -5.02
C PHE A 53 -25.13 -10.92 -6.10
N ASN A 54 -26.22 -10.20 -5.80
CA ASN A 54 -26.95 -9.35 -6.75
C ASN A 54 -27.22 -10.05 -8.11
N ASN A 55 -27.71 -11.29 -8.07
CA ASN A 55 -27.90 -12.16 -9.23
C ASN A 55 -26.65 -12.41 -10.09
N ARG A 56 -25.45 -12.24 -9.53
CA ARG A 56 -24.17 -12.57 -10.18
C ARG A 56 -23.50 -13.73 -9.45
N HIS A 57 -23.00 -14.70 -10.21
CA HIS A 57 -22.23 -15.83 -9.67
C HIS A 57 -20.85 -15.35 -9.18
N LYS A 58 -20.55 -15.65 -7.92
CA LYS A 58 -19.34 -15.25 -7.21
C LYS A 58 -18.46 -16.42 -6.81
N GLY A 59 -18.97 -17.65 -6.83
CA GLY A 59 -18.15 -18.84 -6.56
C GLY A 59 -19.00 -20.08 -6.45
N THR A 60 -18.35 -21.16 -6.02
CA THR A 60 -19.03 -22.37 -5.57
C THR A 60 -18.51 -22.79 -4.20
N LEU A 61 -19.41 -23.22 -3.32
CA LEU A 61 -19.08 -24.04 -2.17
C LEU A 61 -19.18 -25.51 -2.62
N SER A 62 -18.08 -26.24 -2.54
CA SER A 62 -18.02 -27.66 -2.90
C SER A 62 -17.75 -28.50 -1.67
N ILE A 63 -18.48 -29.60 -1.52
CA ILE A 63 -18.34 -30.61 -0.48
C ILE A 63 -18.02 -31.93 -1.18
N PHE A 64 -16.95 -32.59 -0.76
CA PHE A 64 -16.51 -33.88 -1.28
C PHE A 64 -16.66 -34.96 -0.20
N VAL A 65 -17.01 -36.18 -0.60
CA VAL A 65 -17.28 -37.30 0.31
C VAL A 65 -16.65 -38.57 -0.24
N ASP A 66 -15.95 -39.29 0.64
CA ASP A 66 -15.10 -40.44 0.31
C ASP A 66 -15.83 -41.80 0.44
N SER A 67 -17.18 -41.82 0.47
CA SER A 67 -17.94 -43.08 0.56
C SER A 67 -19.36 -43.01 -0.04
N GLU A 68 -19.76 -44.06 -0.74
CA GLU A 68 -21.04 -44.24 -1.43
C GLU A 68 -22.22 -44.18 -0.45
N ASP A 69 -22.10 -44.81 0.71
CA ASP A 69 -23.08 -44.77 1.82
C ASP A 69 -23.32 -43.34 2.37
N ARG A 70 -22.32 -42.46 2.28
CA ARG A 70 -22.43 -41.06 2.74
C ARG A 70 -22.93 -40.13 1.64
N SER A 71 -23.03 -40.60 0.40
CA SER A 71 -23.66 -39.85 -0.70
C SER A 71 -25.15 -39.61 -0.43
N GLN A 72 -25.84 -40.59 0.17
CA GLN A 72 -27.23 -40.45 0.60
C GLN A 72 -27.37 -39.43 1.76
N THR A 73 -26.34 -39.27 2.58
CA THR A 73 -26.24 -38.24 3.63
C THR A 73 -26.24 -36.81 3.04
N LEU A 74 -25.59 -36.59 1.89
CA LEU A 74 -25.62 -35.27 1.21
C LEU A 74 -27.03 -34.88 0.76
N SER A 75 -27.83 -35.85 0.33
CA SER A 75 -29.21 -35.62 -0.10
C SER A 75 -30.13 -35.29 1.09
N THR A 76 -29.96 -35.97 2.22
CA THR A 76 -30.77 -35.76 3.45
C THR A 76 -30.36 -34.49 4.21
N GLN A 77 -29.08 -34.08 4.14
CA GLN A 77 -28.56 -32.85 4.75
C GLN A 77 -28.58 -31.63 3.82
N ALA A 78 -29.26 -31.72 2.66
CA ALA A 78 -29.31 -30.65 1.67
C ALA A 78 -29.78 -29.30 2.24
N ALA A 79 -30.68 -29.33 3.24
CA ALA A 79 -31.17 -28.13 3.93
C ALA A 79 -30.06 -27.44 4.74
N SER A 80 -29.26 -28.20 5.50
CA SER A 80 -28.13 -27.69 6.30
C SER A 80 -27.02 -27.15 5.39
N ILE A 81 -26.69 -27.88 4.32
CA ILE A 81 -25.70 -27.44 3.32
C ILE A 81 -26.13 -26.13 2.66
N ARG A 82 -27.42 -25.99 2.34
CA ARG A 82 -27.99 -24.74 1.81
C ARG A 82 -27.89 -23.59 2.81
N MET A 83 -28.12 -23.86 4.10
CA MET A 83 -27.99 -22.85 5.15
C MET A 83 -26.54 -22.36 5.28
N ILE A 84 -25.57 -23.28 5.34
CA ILE A 84 -24.13 -22.97 5.39
C ILE A 84 -23.71 -22.17 4.14
N SER A 85 -24.14 -22.59 2.95
CA SER A 85 -23.87 -21.87 1.69
C SER A 85 -24.37 -20.43 1.74
N LYS A 86 -25.55 -20.21 2.34
CA LYS A 86 -26.15 -18.87 2.47
C LYS A 86 -25.39 -18.01 3.48
N VAL A 87 -24.98 -18.58 4.62
CA VAL A 87 -24.15 -17.88 5.62
C VAL A 87 -22.78 -17.50 5.03
N ALA A 88 -22.13 -18.44 4.33
CA ALA A 88 -20.86 -18.21 3.64
C ALA A 88 -20.97 -17.10 2.58
N SER A 89 -22.06 -17.12 1.79
CA SER A 89 -22.34 -16.08 0.79
C SER A 89 -22.49 -14.70 1.43
N SER A 90 -23.20 -14.60 2.56
CA SER A 90 -23.35 -13.34 3.30
C SER A 90 -22.03 -12.87 3.93
N ALA A 91 -21.22 -13.77 4.47
CA ALA A 91 -19.92 -13.42 5.04
C ALA A 91 -18.96 -12.88 3.96
N LEU A 92 -18.89 -13.55 2.81
CA LEU A 92 -18.13 -13.07 1.65
C LEU A 92 -18.64 -11.73 1.14
N ASN A 93 -19.95 -11.52 1.13
CA ASN A 93 -20.54 -10.24 0.76
C ASN A 93 -20.13 -9.14 1.74
N ASN A 94 -20.16 -9.40 3.04
CA ASN A 94 -19.71 -8.44 4.03
C ASN A 94 -18.24 -8.08 3.81
N ILE A 95 -17.38 -9.05 3.54
CA ILE A 95 -15.97 -8.80 3.22
C ILE A 95 -15.84 -7.94 1.96
N GLU A 96 -16.51 -8.28 0.85
CA GLU A 96 -16.43 -7.52 -0.40
C GLU A 96 -17.01 -6.09 -0.24
N MET A 97 -18.10 -5.92 0.51
CA MET A 97 -18.66 -4.60 0.81
C MET A 97 -17.76 -3.79 1.74
N TYR A 98 -17.13 -4.44 2.73
CA TYR A 98 -16.11 -3.81 3.56
C TYR A 98 -14.95 -3.35 2.70
N GLU A 99 -14.38 -4.20 1.85
CA GLU A 99 -13.32 -3.85 0.90
C GLU A 99 -13.75 -2.71 -0.04
N LYS A 100 -15.02 -2.66 -0.47
CA LYS A 100 -15.57 -1.58 -1.30
C LYS A 100 -15.66 -0.25 -0.57
N VAL A 101 -16.18 -0.27 0.65
CA VAL A 101 -16.22 0.89 1.55
C VAL A 101 -14.80 1.31 1.91
N GLU A 102 -13.90 0.35 2.03
CA GLU A 102 -12.49 0.57 2.26
C GLU A 102 -11.84 1.27 1.06
N GLU A 103 -12.10 0.81 -0.16
CA GLU A 103 -11.69 1.46 -1.41
C GLU A 103 -12.16 2.92 -1.50
N LEU A 104 -13.37 3.20 -1.03
CA LEU A 104 -13.94 4.56 -1.01
C LEU A 104 -13.23 5.51 -0.04
N SER A 105 -12.42 4.99 0.89
CA SER A 105 -11.67 5.76 1.89
C SER A 105 -10.16 5.74 1.62
N ASN A 106 -9.73 5.65 0.37
CA ASN A 106 -8.30 5.64 0.00
C ASN A 106 -7.73 7.02 -0.35
N VAL A 107 -8.56 8.05 -0.34
CA VAL A 107 -8.20 9.41 -0.74
C VAL A 107 -8.27 10.31 0.49
N ASP A 108 -7.27 11.17 0.66
CA ASP A 108 -7.28 12.22 1.66
C ASP A 108 -8.22 13.35 1.22
N GLY A 109 -9.19 13.70 2.08
CA GLY A 109 -10.27 14.62 1.74
C GLY A 109 -9.83 16.06 1.48
N LEU A 110 -8.69 16.48 2.03
CA LEU A 110 -8.17 17.85 1.85
C LEU A 110 -7.38 17.98 0.54
N THR A 111 -6.55 16.99 0.24
CA THR A 111 -5.56 17.06 -0.84
C THR A 111 -6.02 16.41 -2.13
N GLY A 112 -6.95 15.45 -2.06
CA GLY A 112 -7.33 14.59 -3.18
C GLY A 112 -6.22 13.62 -3.63
N LEU A 113 -5.15 13.48 -2.85
CA LEU A 113 -4.13 12.45 -3.02
C LEU A 113 -4.56 11.16 -2.34
N TYR A 114 -3.85 10.07 -2.61
CA TYR A 114 -4.03 8.87 -1.81
C TYR A 114 -3.65 9.11 -0.35
N ASN A 115 -4.19 8.33 0.58
CA ASN A 115 -3.78 8.40 1.98
C ASN A 115 -2.66 7.39 2.29
N ARG A 116 -2.11 7.49 3.50
CA ARG A 116 -1.07 6.59 4.02
C ARG A 116 -1.42 5.11 3.87
N ARG A 117 -2.68 4.74 4.12
CA ARG A 117 -3.12 3.34 4.04
C ARG A 117 -3.04 2.81 2.61
N TYR A 118 -3.55 3.57 1.63
CA TYR A 118 -3.42 3.17 0.23
C TYR A 118 -1.96 3.05 -0.19
N PHE A 119 -1.11 4.01 0.23
CA PHE A 119 0.32 3.96 -0.05
C PHE A 119 0.95 2.66 0.49
N GLN A 120 0.66 2.26 1.73
CA GLN A 120 1.19 1.03 2.33
C GLN A 120 0.83 -0.23 1.52
N GLN A 121 -0.42 -0.32 1.06
CA GLN A 121 -0.86 -1.42 0.19
C GLN A 121 -0.19 -1.36 -1.19
N ALA A 122 0.00 -0.16 -1.73
CA ALA A 122 0.60 0.04 -3.05
C ALA A 122 2.09 -0.33 -3.06
N ILE A 123 2.85 0.07 -2.04
CA ILE A 123 4.29 -0.23 -1.97
C ILE A 123 4.57 -1.71 -1.82
N GLU A 124 3.79 -2.43 -1.00
CA GLU A 124 3.90 -3.89 -0.87
C GLU A 124 3.67 -4.58 -2.21
N ARG A 125 2.60 -4.20 -2.91
CA ARG A 125 2.28 -4.73 -4.24
C ARG A 125 3.37 -4.43 -5.25
N MET A 126 3.84 -3.18 -5.31
CA MET A 126 4.81 -2.74 -6.31
C MET A 126 6.20 -3.33 -6.07
N VAL A 127 6.63 -3.50 -4.81
CA VAL A 127 7.89 -4.20 -4.52
C VAL A 127 7.81 -5.66 -4.97
N MET A 128 6.73 -6.39 -4.64
CA MET A 128 6.54 -7.77 -5.10
C MET A 128 6.54 -7.88 -6.63
N GLU A 129 5.87 -6.95 -7.31
CA GLU A 129 5.87 -6.90 -8.77
C GLU A 129 7.28 -6.64 -9.31
N SER A 130 7.97 -5.64 -8.76
CA SER A 130 9.30 -5.23 -9.19
C SER A 130 10.35 -6.33 -9.00
N SER A 131 10.30 -7.08 -7.90
CA SER A 131 11.14 -8.25 -7.66
C SER A 131 10.93 -9.36 -8.70
N ARG A 132 9.70 -9.50 -9.19
CA ARG A 132 9.35 -10.54 -10.17
C ARG A 132 9.70 -10.14 -11.60
N THR A 133 9.67 -8.84 -11.91
CA THR A 133 9.90 -8.32 -13.27
C THR A 133 11.25 -7.67 -13.46
N ASP A 134 12.11 -7.68 -12.44
CA ASP A 134 13.43 -7.03 -12.42
C ASP A 134 13.37 -5.57 -12.86
N THR A 135 12.37 -4.85 -12.34
CA THR A 135 12.19 -3.42 -12.60
C THR A 135 12.67 -2.59 -11.41
N GLN A 136 12.81 -1.28 -11.62
CA GLN A 136 13.19 -0.34 -10.56
C GLN A 136 11.97 0.34 -9.96
N LEU A 137 12.02 0.59 -8.66
CA LEU A 137 11.02 1.31 -7.90
C LEU A 137 11.74 2.35 -7.05
N SER A 138 11.24 3.58 -7.00
CA SER A 138 11.80 4.59 -6.11
C SER A 138 10.73 5.25 -5.27
N ILE A 139 11.10 5.67 -4.08
CA ILE A 139 10.27 6.43 -3.17
C ILE A 139 10.89 7.82 -2.96
N ILE A 140 10.03 8.83 -2.84
CA ILE A 140 10.42 10.16 -2.38
C ILE A 140 9.52 10.47 -1.19
N MET A 141 10.09 10.58 0.01
CA MET A 141 9.40 11.15 1.17
C MET A 141 9.72 12.63 1.26
N LEU A 142 8.73 13.45 1.58
CA LEU A 142 8.92 14.89 1.71
C LEU A 142 8.05 15.49 2.80
N ASP A 143 8.51 16.62 3.33
CA ASP A 143 7.90 17.33 4.44
C ASP A 143 8.01 18.84 4.23
N ILE A 144 6.96 19.58 4.59
CA ILE A 144 6.93 21.03 4.47
C ILE A 144 7.77 21.64 5.61
N ASP A 145 8.81 22.39 5.25
CA ASP A 145 9.71 22.96 6.25
C ASP A 145 8.99 24.00 7.12
N HIS A 146 9.13 23.85 8.43
CA HIS A 146 8.55 24.77 9.43
C HIS A 146 7.02 24.93 9.33
N PHE A 147 6.29 23.88 8.92
CA PHE A 147 4.83 23.95 8.75
C PHE A 147 4.08 24.40 10.01
N LYS A 148 4.50 23.95 11.20
CA LYS A 148 3.94 24.44 12.47
C LYS A 148 4.01 25.97 12.59
N ARG A 149 5.13 26.59 12.21
CA ARG A 149 5.30 28.06 12.24
C ARG A 149 4.33 28.76 11.29
N ILE A 150 4.04 28.15 10.13
CA ILE A 150 3.05 28.67 9.19
C ILE A 150 1.66 28.69 9.84
N ASN A 151 1.24 27.59 10.47
CA ASN A 151 -0.03 27.52 11.19
C ASN A 151 -0.10 28.51 12.36
N ASP A 152 0.97 28.61 13.14
CA ASP A 152 1.02 29.48 14.31
C ASP A 152 1.00 30.97 13.91
N THR A 153 1.55 31.31 12.74
CA THR A 153 1.64 32.71 12.26
C THR A 153 0.41 33.14 11.44
N TYR A 154 -0.12 32.27 10.59
CA TYR A 154 -1.15 32.60 9.59
C TYR A 154 -2.47 31.84 9.80
N GLY A 155 -2.54 30.97 10.81
CA GLY A 155 -3.71 30.16 11.12
C GLY A 155 -3.82 28.89 10.27
N HIS A 156 -4.64 27.94 10.75
CA HIS A 156 -4.81 26.62 10.12
C HIS A 156 -5.35 26.67 8.68
N LYS A 157 -6.16 27.69 8.34
CA LYS A 157 -6.68 27.85 6.98
C LYS A 157 -5.56 28.11 5.97
N ALA A 158 -4.54 28.87 6.36
CA ALA A 158 -3.36 29.11 5.53
C ALA A 158 -2.51 27.83 5.40
N GLY A 159 -2.38 27.04 6.48
CA GLY A 159 -1.74 25.72 6.43
C GLY A 159 -2.45 24.76 5.47
N ASP A 160 -3.78 24.73 5.49
CA ASP A 160 -4.58 23.96 4.54
C ASP A 160 -4.35 24.39 3.09
N ASP A 161 -4.23 25.69 2.82
CA ASP A 161 -3.92 26.22 1.49
C ASP A 161 -2.53 25.79 1.02
N VAL A 162 -1.55 25.79 1.92
CA VAL A 162 -0.20 25.23 1.67
C VAL A 162 -0.27 23.74 1.35
N ILE A 163 -1.03 22.95 2.12
CA ILE A 163 -1.22 21.51 1.87
C ILE A 163 -1.88 21.25 0.51
N ARG A 164 -2.89 22.04 0.13
CA ARG A 164 -3.54 21.96 -1.19
C ARG A 164 -2.60 22.37 -2.32
N PHE A 165 -1.74 23.37 -2.10
CA PHE A 165 -0.72 23.74 -3.07
C PHE A 165 0.26 22.59 -3.29
N MET A 166 0.78 22.01 -2.21
CA MET A 166 1.69 20.86 -2.26
C MET A 166 1.05 19.70 -3.05
N SER A 167 -0.20 19.36 -2.76
CA SER A 167 -0.86 18.25 -3.44
C SER A 167 -0.99 18.43 -4.94
N ARG A 168 -1.32 19.65 -5.40
CA ARG A 168 -1.38 20.00 -6.82
C ARG A 168 -0.01 19.93 -7.48
N THR A 169 1.01 20.49 -6.82
CA THR A 169 2.39 20.49 -7.30
C THR A 169 2.91 19.06 -7.50
N LEU A 170 2.69 18.18 -6.52
CA LEU A 170 3.07 16.77 -6.63
C LEU A 170 2.32 16.06 -7.76
N LYS A 171 0.98 16.18 -7.78
CA LYS A 171 0.13 15.49 -8.76
C LYS A 171 0.42 15.89 -10.21
N ASN A 172 0.79 17.14 -10.44
CA ASN A 172 1.12 17.65 -11.78
C ASN A 172 2.52 17.25 -12.27
N ASN A 173 3.38 16.72 -11.39
CA ASN A 173 4.77 16.37 -11.73
C ASN A 173 5.03 14.86 -11.80
N ILE A 174 4.06 14.02 -11.47
CA ILE A 174 4.17 12.56 -11.56
C ILE A 174 3.36 11.98 -12.71
N ARG A 175 3.70 10.76 -13.14
CA ARG A 175 2.96 10.04 -14.19
C ARG A 175 1.72 9.37 -13.60
N LYS A 176 0.75 9.00 -14.44
CA LYS A 176 -0.46 8.27 -14.01
C LYS A 176 -0.19 6.91 -13.33
N VAL A 177 0.96 6.30 -13.64
CA VAL A 177 1.39 5.02 -13.06
C VAL A 177 2.08 5.18 -11.71
N ASP A 178 2.52 6.40 -11.39
CA ASP A 178 3.15 6.72 -10.12
C ASP A 178 2.06 7.01 -9.06
N VAL A 179 2.39 6.86 -7.79
CA VAL A 179 1.48 7.14 -6.67
C VAL A 179 1.95 8.39 -5.95
N ALA A 180 1.04 9.33 -5.69
CA ALA A 180 1.23 10.41 -4.73
C ALA A 180 0.26 10.24 -3.57
N ALA A 181 0.77 10.27 -2.35
CA ALA A 181 -0.03 10.12 -1.15
C ALA A 181 0.34 11.15 -0.07
N ARG A 182 -0.65 11.54 0.73
CA ARG A 182 -0.44 12.23 2.00
C ARG A 182 -0.15 11.18 3.07
N TYR A 183 1.08 11.19 3.58
CA TYR A 183 1.57 10.20 4.53
C TYR A 183 1.25 10.60 5.97
N GLY A 184 1.35 11.90 6.27
CA GLY A 184 1.10 12.48 7.59
C GLY A 184 0.38 13.82 7.51
N GLY A 185 0.48 14.65 8.57
CA GLY A 185 -0.13 15.97 8.61
C GLY A 185 0.41 16.90 7.52
N GLU A 186 1.73 17.07 7.49
CA GLU A 186 2.50 17.88 6.53
C GLU A 186 3.44 17.05 5.63
N GLU A 187 3.35 15.72 5.74
CA GLU A 187 4.23 14.76 5.09
C GLU A 187 3.55 14.13 3.86
N PHE A 188 4.30 14.02 2.77
CA PHE A 188 3.85 13.41 1.53
C PHE A 188 4.85 12.36 1.07
N VAL A 189 4.36 11.43 0.25
CA VAL A 189 5.18 10.39 -0.33
C VAL A 189 4.82 10.17 -1.79
N LEU A 190 5.85 10.01 -2.61
CA LEU A 190 5.74 9.59 -4.01
C LEU A 190 6.31 8.18 -4.15
N LEU A 191 5.60 7.32 -4.90
CA LEU A 191 6.07 6.00 -5.30
C LEU A 191 6.16 5.95 -6.82
N LEU A 192 7.38 5.83 -7.33
CA LEU A 192 7.70 5.99 -8.74
C LEU A 192 7.98 4.64 -9.39
N HIS A 193 7.12 4.27 -10.33
CA HIS A 193 7.25 3.00 -11.05
C HIS A 193 8.35 3.10 -12.11
N ASN A 194 9.12 2.02 -12.29
CA ASN A 194 10.20 1.91 -13.27
C ASN A 194 11.16 3.12 -13.26
N THR A 195 11.63 3.49 -12.07
CA THR A 195 12.45 4.69 -11.87
C THR A 195 13.61 4.38 -10.92
N ASN A 196 14.84 4.70 -11.33
CA ASN A 196 16.03 4.59 -10.50
C ASN A 196 16.23 5.79 -9.58
N ALA A 197 17.20 5.65 -8.66
CA ALA A 197 17.63 6.66 -7.71
C ALA A 197 17.92 8.03 -8.33
N ASN A 198 18.65 8.07 -9.44
CA ASN A 198 19.00 9.33 -10.10
C ASN A 198 17.76 10.02 -10.70
N GLY A 199 16.88 9.24 -11.36
CA GLY A 199 15.62 9.75 -11.90
C GLY A 199 14.70 10.29 -10.80
N ALA A 200 14.61 9.57 -9.67
CA ALA A 200 13.87 10.01 -8.50
C ALA A 200 14.46 11.27 -7.87
N ALA A 201 15.78 11.34 -7.69
CA ALA A 201 16.46 12.52 -7.16
C ALA A 201 16.28 13.75 -8.06
N LYS A 202 16.36 13.60 -9.39
CA LYS A 202 16.07 14.67 -10.34
C LYS A 202 14.63 15.16 -10.25
N LEU A 203 13.67 14.25 -10.09
CA LEU A 203 12.26 14.62 -9.91
C LEU A 203 12.04 15.35 -8.58
N ALA A 204 12.63 14.85 -7.49
CA ALA A 204 12.58 15.50 -6.18
C ALA A 204 13.16 16.92 -6.25
N GLU A 205 14.31 17.10 -6.90
CA GLU A 205 14.96 18.40 -7.03
C GLU A 205 14.13 19.37 -7.87
N LYS A 206 13.53 18.89 -8.96
CA LYS A 206 12.58 19.67 -9.76
C LYS A 206 11.40 20.15 -8.89
N ILE A 207 10.79 19.25 -8.12
CA ILE A 207 9.65 19.57 -7.25
C ILE A 207 10.06 20.56 -6.15
N ARG A 208 11.24 20.37 -5.54
CA ARG A 208 11.80 21.26 -4.51
C ARG A 208 11.94 22.69 -5.02
N ILE A 209 12.53 22.87 -6.21
CA ILE A 209 12.68 24.19 -6.84
C ILE A 209 11.31 24.82 -7.13
N LEU A 210 10.36 24.04 -7.69
CA LEU A 210 9.00 24.52 -7.94
C LEU A 210 8.28 25.00 -6.68
N ILE A 211 8.50 24.34 -5.53
CA ILE A 211 7.92 24.75 -4.26
C ILE A 211 8.60 26.01 -3.73
N LYS A 212 9.94 26.03 -3.74
CA LYS A 212 10.76 27.15 -3.25
C LYS A 212 10.45 28.46 -3.99
N ASP A 213 10.26 28.38 -5.30
CA ASP A 213 10.08 29.55 -6.16
C ASP A 213 8.60 29.98 -6.28
N ALA A 214 7.67 29.21 -5.69
CA ALA A 214 6.26 29.55 -5.70
C ALA A 214 5.89 30.53 -4.59
N SER A 215 5.04 31.50 -4.94
CA SER A 215 4.34 32.34 -3.98
C SER A 215 2.90 31.84 -3.83
N ILE A 216 2.55 31.40 -2.62
CA ILE A 216 1.25 30.83 -2.29
C ILE A 216 0.38 31.95 -1.73
N ASN A 217 -0.76 32.21 -2.36
CA ASN A 217 -1.78 33.08 -1.77
C ASN A 217 -2.58 32.28 -0.74
N ALA A 218 -2.37 32.57 0.54
CA ALA A 218 -3.02 31.93 1.67
C ALA A 218 -3.72 32.99 2.51
N ASP A 219 -5.06 32.98 2.47
CA ASP A 219 -5.93 33.93 3.18
C ASP A 219 -5.53 35.42 2.99
N GLY A 220 -5.14 35.79 1.76
CA GLY A 220 -4.75 37.16 1.42
C GLY A 220 -3.29 37.51 1.71
N SER A 221 -2.52 36.61 2.32
CA SER A 221 -1.08 36.73 2.50
C SER A 221 -0.31 35.98 1.40
N GLN A 222 0.83 36.50 0.97
CA GLN A 222 1.77 35.76 0.14
C GLN A 222 2.76 35.01 1.01
N LEU A 223 2.79 33.69 0.87
CA LEU A 223 3.69 32.80 1.60
C LEU A 223 4.70 32.19 0.63
N ASN A 224 5.97 32.22 1.04
CA ASN A 224 7.01 31.42 0.42
C ASN A 224 7.36 30.30 1.39
N ILE A 225 7.41 29.08 0.88
CA ILE A 225 7.68 27.89 1.68
C ILE A 225 8.81 27.09 1.05
N THR A 226 9.42 26.21 1.84
CA THR A 226 10.35 25.21 1.33
C THR A 226 9.91 23.82 1.77
N SER A 227 10.53 22.80 1.19
CA SER A 227 10.32 21.42 1.62
C SER A 227 11.62 20.64 1.55
N SER A 228 11.75 19.67 2.43
CA SER A 228 12.89 18.75 2.49
C SER A 228 12.47 17.38 1.94
N PHE A 229 13.41 16.66 1.31
CA PHE A 229 13.14 15.44 0.57
C PHE A 229 14.14 14.33 0.89
N GLY A 230 13.65 13.13 1.16
CA GLY A 230 14.43 11.90 1.26
C GLY A 230 14.09 10.94 0.11
N VAL A 231 15.11 10.43 -0.57
CA VAL A 231 14.94 9.54 -1.73
C VAL A 231 15.58 8.19 -1.45
N SER A 232 14.87 7.11 -1.82
CA SER A 232 15.41 5.74 -1.78
C SER A 232 14.88 4.91 -2.95
N SER A 233 15.58 3.83 -3.29
CA SER A 233 15.29 3.01 -4.47
C SER A 233 15.46 1.51 -4.24
N PHE A 234 14.71 0.73 -5.01
CA PHE A 234 14.68 -0.72 -5.06
C PHE A 234 14.79 -1.21 -6.53
N PRO A 235 15.43 -2.36 -6.81
CA PRO A 235 16.41 -3.02 -5.96
C PRO A 235 17.71 -2.20 -5.99
N SER A 236 18.19 -1.78 -4.83
CA SER A 236 19.48 -1.09 -4.69
C SER A 236 20.12 -1.56 -3.37
N ILE A 237 20.35 -0.66 -2.42
CA ILE A 237 20.74 -1.00 -1.05
C ILE A 237 19.59 -1.69 -0.27
N VAL A 238 18.36 -1.53 -0.76
CA VAL A 238 17.13 -1.91 -0.07
C VAL A 238 16.49 -3.13 -0.73
N MET A 239 16.01 -4.08 0.09
CA MET A 239 15.45 -5.36 -0.36
C MET A 239 13.98 -5.61 0.00
N SER A 240 13.32 -4.68 0.70
CA SER A 240 11.92 -4.83 1.11
C SER A 240 11.18 -3.49 1.16
N ALA A 241 9.85 -3.54 1.12
CA ALA A 241 9.00 -2.35 1.24
C ALA A 241 9.27 -1.56 2.53
N GLY A 242 9.41 -2.26 3.67
CA GLY A 242 9.69 -1.62 4.95
C GLY A 242 11.05 -0.90 4.98
N GLN A 243 12.10 -1.54 4.46
CA GLN A 243 13.41 -0.91 4.34
C GLN A 243 13.39 0.27 3.35
N LEU A 244 12.56 0.21 2.29
CA LEU A 244 12.44 1.29 1.30
C LEU A 244 11.83 2.56 1.93
N VAL A 245 10.78 2.39 2.74
CA VAL A 245 10.21 3.50 3.49
C VAL A 245 11.20 4.03 4.52
N LYS A 246 11.81 3.15 5.33
CA LYS A 246 12.74 3.55 6.39
C LYS A 246 13.93 4.34 5.85
N SER A 247 14.58 3.85 4.80
CA SER A 247 15.72 4.54 4.19
C SER A 247 15.37 5.91 3.58
N ALA A 248 14.16 6.06 3.04
CA ALA A 248 13.69 7.36 2.56
C ALA A 248 13.40 8.32 3.71
N ASP A 249 12.88 7.81 4.83
CA ASP A 249 12.67 8.58 6.06
C ASP A 249 14.00 9.04 6.68
N ASP A 250 14.99 8.14 6.76
CA ASP A 250 16.35 8.46 7.23
C ASP A 250 17.00 9.57 6.38
N ALA A 251 16.84 9.50 5.05
CA ALA A 251 17.32 10.54 4.14
C ALA A 251 16.54 11.88 4.28
N LEU A 252 15.23 11.81 4.54
CA LEU A 252 14.43 13.01 4.81
C LEU A 252 14.86 13.66 6.12
N TYR A 253 15.08 12.86 7.16
CA TYR A 253 15.61 13.31 8.45
C TYR A 253 16.96 14.01 8.28
N HIS A 254 17.88 13.41 7.52
CA HIS A 254 19.17 14.04 7.17
C HIS A 254 18.98 15.40 6.48
N SER A 255 18.02 15.51 5.55
CA SER A 255 17.70 16.80 4.89
C SER A 255 17.21 17.86 5.89
N LYS A 256 16.37 17.46 6.86
CA LYS A 256 15.84 18.37 7.90
C LYS A 256 16.94 18.88 8.83
N ASN A 257 17.94 18.05 9.12
CA ASN A 257 19.04 18.41 10.03
C ASN A 257 20.15 19.19 9.33
N ASN A 258 20.35 19.02 8.02
CA ASN A 258 21.40 19.70 7.26
C ASN A 258 20.94 21.03 6.63
N GLY A 259 20.03 21.74 7.27
CA GLY A 259 19.62 23.08 6.84
C GLY A 259 18.36 23.14 5.97
N ARG A 260 17.65 22.01 5.79
CA ARG A 260 16.35 21.93 5.08
C ARG A 260 16.44 22.33 3.61
N ASN A 261 15.29 22.42 2.93
CA ASN A 261 15.20 22.83 1.53
C ASN A 261 16.19 22.10 0.62
N MET A 262 16.32 20.79 0.79
CA MET A 262 17.26 19.96 0.05
C MET A 262 16.71 18.57 -0.22
N VAL A 263 17.36 17.90 -1.17
CA VAL A 263 17.11 16.49 -1.51
C VAL A 263 18.32 15.67 -1.05
N THR A 264 18.07 14.68 -0.20
CA THR A 264 19.07 13.68 0.16
C THR A 264 18.70 12.35 -0.48
N LEU A 265 19.64 11.77 -1.22
CA LEU A 265 19.56 10.38 -1.67
C LEU A 265 20.16 9.48 -0.59
N TYR A 266 19.42 8.47 -0.15
CA TYR A 266 19.88 7.54 0.86
C TYR A 266 21.14 6.80 0.41
N SER A 267 22.06 6.60 1.37
CA SER A 267 23.26 5.79 1.23
C SER A 267 23.51 5.02 2.53
N GLU A 268 24.17 3.86 2.47
CA GLU A 268 24.44 3.01 3.65
C GLU A 268 25.20 3.76 4.76
N GLN A 269 26.02 4.74 4.39
CA GLN A 269 26.78 5.57 5.32
C GLN A 269 25.89 6.40 6.27
N MET A 270 24.64 6.68 5.88
CA MET A 270 23.69 7.43 6.70
C MET A 270 23.05 6.59 7.83
N SER A 271 23.21 5.26 7.81
CA SER A 271 22.64 4.36 8.82
C SER A 271 23.57 4.09 10.01
N GLN A 272 24.77 4.66 10.00
CA GLN A 272 25.64 4.66 11.18
C GLN A 272 25.33 5.92 11.99
N PRO A 273 24.90 5.79 13.26
CA PRO A 273 24.84 6.94 14.15
C PRO A 273 26.25 7.56 14.21
N ASN A 274 26.35 8.87 13.98
CA ASN A 274 27.53 9.62 14.41
C ASN A 274 27.52 9.64 15.95
N ASP A 275 28.09 8.61 16.58
CA ASP A 275 28.45 8.60 18.00
C ASP A 275 29.76 9.40 18.23
N GLN A 276 29.87 10.57 17.59
CA GLN A 276 31.00 11.48 17.74
C GLN A 276 30.50 12.93 17.68
N GLU A 277 29.73 13.33 18.69
CA GLU A 277 29.54 14.73 19.12
C GLU A 277 28.61 14.72 20.34
N ASN A 278 29.16 14.32 21.50
CA ASN A 278 28.67 14.63 22.86
C ASN A 278 29.56 13.88 23.85
N GLY A 279 30.73 14.44 24.14
CA GLY A 279 31.67 13.84 25.08
C GLY A 279 32.91 14.69 25.25
N GLU A 280 32.73 15.95 25.64
CA GLU A 280 33.74 16.81 26.25
C GLU A 280 33.06 18.16 26.57
N GLU A 281 32.42 18.26 27.74
CA GLU A 281 32.19 19.50 28.49
C GLU A 281 31.39 19.15 29.76
N GLU A 282 32.05 18.55 30.74
CA GLU A 282 31.66 18.60 32.16
C GLU A 282 32.79 18.01 33.01
N GLU A 283 33.87 18.77 33.19
CA GLU A 283 34.80 18.65 34.33
C GLU A 283 35.78 19.85 34.29
N GLU A 284 35.37 20.98 34.85
CA GLU A 284 36.21 21.89 35.65
C GLU A 284 35.39 23.13 36.08
N GLU A 285 35.75 23.69 37.23
CA GLU A 285 35.09 24.75 38.02
C GLU A 285 34.01 24.26 39.02
N ASN A 286 34.13 24.40 40.34
CA ASN A 286 35.05 25.17 41.16
C ASN A 286 35.08 24.65 42.60
N LEU A 287 36.26 24.79 43.21
CA LEU A 287 36.54 24.92 44.64
C LEU A 287 35.77 26.08 45.28
#